data_AF-A0A7X3MVE6-F1
#
_entry.id   AF-A0A7X3MVE6-F1
#
_cell.length_a   1.000
_cell.length_b   1.000
_cell.length_c   1.000
_cell.angle_alpha   90.00
_cell.angle_beta   90.00
_cell.angle_gamma   90.00
#
_symmetry.space_group_name_H-M   'P 1'
#
loop_
_entity.id
_entity.type
_entity.pdbx_description
1 polymer ?
#
loop_
_entity_poly.entity_id
_entity_poly.type
_entity_poly.pdbx_seq_one_letter_code
_entity_poly.pdbx_strand_id
1 'polypeptide(L)' 'MSVGTVVPDTIVTRLNACPSEVVRILSGLPECRYVIVRDQVVIVEPKTRKIVTVIERRG' A
#
# COMPACT_ATOMS: atom_id res chain seq x y z
N MET A 1 6.48 -8.14 -4.33
CA MET A 1 6.65 -6.79 -4.94
C MET A 1 7.76 -6.06 -4.21
N SER A 2 8.37 -5.02 -4.79
CA SER A 2 9.49 -4.30 -4.18
C SER A 2 9.16 -2.83 -3.91
N VAL A 3 9.75 -2.25 -2.87
CA VAL A 3 9.60 -0.82 -2.54
C VAL A 3 10.10 0.04 -3.70
N GLY A 4 9.34 1.10 -4.02
CA GLY A 4 9.66 2.03 -5.10
C GLY A 4 9.10 1.66 -6.48
N THR A 5 8.56 0.45 -6.65
CA THR A 5 7.87 0.05 -7.89
C THR A 5 6.50 0.72 -7.99
N VAL A 6 6.04 1.02 -9.21
CA VAL A 6 4.66 1.47 -9.46
C VAL A 6 3.76 0.25 -9.64
N VAL A 7 2.63 0.23 -8.95
CA VAL A 7 1.63 -0.84 -9.10
C VAL A 7 0.82 -0.63 -10.39
N PRO A 8 0.81 -1.59 -11.32
CA PRO A 8 -0.02 -1.52 -12.53
C PRO A 8 -1.52 -1.56 -12.18
N ASP A 9 -2.35 -0.77 -12.86
CA ASP A 9 -3.82 -0.81 -12.68
C ASP A 9 -4.44 -2.16 -13.06
N THR A 10 -3.78 -2.91 -13.93
CA THR A 10 -4.22 -4.25 -14.35
C THR A 10 -4.19 -5.28 -13.23
N ILE A 11 -3.30 -5.09 -12.24
CA ILE A 11 -3.16 -5.98 -11.08
C ILE A 11 -4.03 -5.50 -9.92
N VAL A 12 -4.23 -4.19 -9.82
CA VAL A 12 -4.85 -3.56 -8.67
C VAL A 12 -5.94 -2.60 -9.12
N THR A 13 -7.16 -3.13 -9.15
CA THR A 13 -8.36 -2.39 -9.56
C THR A 13 -8.98 -1.57 -8.45
N ARG A 14 -8.71 -1.91 -7.17
CA ARG A 14 -9.22 -1.18 -6.00
C ARG A 14 -8.14 -0.94 -4.96
N LEU A 15 -7.99 0.34 -4.60
CA LEU A 15 -7.13 0.82 -3.53
C LEU A 15 -7.97 1.08 -2.27
N ASN A 16 -7.74 0.33 -1.20
CA ASN A 16 -8.46 0.50 0.06
C ASN A 16 -7.81 1.60 0.91
N ALA A 17 -8.63 2.37 1.64
CA ALA A 17 -8.12 3.38 2.56
C ALA A 17 -7.42 2.70 3.75
N CYS A 18 -6.26 3.22 4.14
CA CYS A 18 -5.61 2.77 5.37
C CYS A 18 -6.50 3.02 6.59
N PRO A 19 -6.49 2.11 7.58
CA PRO A 19 -7.05 2.39 8.90
C PRO A 19 -6.40 3.62 9.54
N SER A 20 -7.17 4.40 10.29
CA SER A 20 -6.71 5.64 10.95
C SER A 20 -5.51 5.40 11.89
N GLU A 21 -5.44 4.22 12.51
CA GLU A 21 -4.30 3.80 13.34
C GLU A 21 -2.99 3.70 12.53
N VAL A 22 -3.04 3.16 11.31
CA VAL A 22 -1.88 3.06 10.42
C VAL A 22 -1.42 4.46 9.99
N VAL A 23 -2.36 5.35 9.67
CA VAL A 23 -2.06 6.74 9.30
C VAL A 23 -1.38 7.50 10.45
N ARG A 24 -1.77 7.24 11.69
CA ARG A 24 -1.13 7.84 12.89
C ARG A 24 0.31 7.37 13.08
N ILE A 25 0.57 6.09 12.83
CA ILE A 25 1.91 5.49 12.99
C ILE A 25 2.84 5.97 11.86
N LEU A 26 2.35 6.01 10.62
CA LEU A 26 3.12 6.40 9.43
C LEU A 26 3.17 7.91 9.23
N SER A 27 3.42 8.68 10.31
CA SER A 27 3.51 10.15 10.30
C SER A 27 4.18 10.66 9.01
N GLY A 28 3.38 11.29 8.14
CA GLY A 28 3.79 11.73 6.80
C GLY A 28 2.97 11.16 5.63
N LEU A 29 2.09 10.17 5.85
CA LEU A 29 1.22 9.58 4.82
C LEU A 29 -0.28 9.77 5.11
N PRO A 30 -0.82 11.00 5.04
CA PRO A 30 -2.21 11.30 5.36
C PRO A 30 -3.23 10.66 4.41
N GLU A 31 -2.79 10.19 3.23
CA GLU A 31 -3.66 9.58 2.22
C GLU A 31 -3.19 8.17 1.83
N CYS A 32 -2.59 7.38 2.73
CA CYS A 32 -2.15 6.05 2.31
C CYS A 32 -3.30 5.17 1.86
N ARG A 33 -3.03 4.42 0.79
CA ARG A 33 -3.89 3.33 0.32
C ARG A 33 -3.14 2.02 0.48
N TYR A 34 -3.86 0.93 0.65
CA TYR A 34 -3.25 -0.39 0.67
C TYR A 34 -4.04 -1.37 -0.19
N VAL A 35 -3.35 -2.41 -0.62
CA VAL A 35 -3.90 -3.53 -1.37
C VAL A 35 -3.28 -4.83 -0.95
N ILE A 36 -4.05 -5.91 -1.10
CA ILE A 36 -3.60 -7.25 -0.77
C ILE A 36 -3.30 -7.95 -2.08
N VAL A 37 -2.04 -8.31 -2.28
CA VAL A 37 -1.59 -9.05 -3.47
C VAL A 37 -1.03 -10.36 -2.98
N ARG A 38 -1.72 -11.46 -3.32
CA ARG A 38 -1.43 -12.81 -2.82
C ARG A 38 -1.49 -12.84 -1.29
N ASP A 39 -0.34 -12.83 -0.62
CA ASP A 39 -0.22 -12.83 0.85
C ASP A 39 0.66 -11.68 1.35
N GLN A 40 0.70 -10.59 0.58
CA GLN A 40 1.42 -9.37 0.93
C GLN A 40 0.43 -8.21 1.02
N VAL A 41 0.57 -7.40 2.07
CA VAL A 41 -0.11 -6.11 2.20
C VAL A 41 0.83 -5.05 1.65
N VAL A 42 0.44 -4.42 0.55
CA VAL A 42 1.23 -3.41 -0.14
C VAL A 42 0.62 -2.05 0.13
N ILE A 43 1.38 -1.16 0.76
CA ILE A 43 0.97 0.23 1.00
C ILE A 43 1.51 1.09 -0.14
N VAL A 44 0.61 1.85 -0.75
CA VAL A 44 0.89 2.70 -1.90
C VAL A 44 0.48 4.14 -1.62
N GLU A 45 1.23 5.07 -2.22
CA GLU A 45 0.79 6.45 -2.32
C GLU A 45 -0.27 6.55 -3.45
N PRO A 46 -1.48 7.07 -3.18
CA PRO A 46 -2.56 7.07 -4.16
C PRO A 46 -2.28 7.94 -5.39
N LYS A 47 -1.53 9.03 -5.22
CA LYS A 47 -1.26 10.01 -6.29
C LYS A 47 -0.32 9.45 -7.35
N THR A 48 0.70 8.69 -6.93
CA THR A 48 1.73 8.14 -7.84
C THR A 48 1.63 6.63 -8.02
N ARG A 49 0.80 5.94 -7.23
CA ARG A 49 0.74 4.46 -7.12
C ARG A 49 2.09 3.81 -6.82
N LYS A 50 3.02 4.57 -6.23
CA LYS A 50 4.33 4.08 -5.83
C LYS A 50 4.19 3.26 -4.56
N ILE A 51 4.81 2.08 -4.54
CA ILE A 51 4.91 1.24 -3.36
C ILE A 51 5.83 1.92 -2.36
N VAL A 52 5.26 2.27 -1.21
CA VAL A 52 6.00 2.86 -0.09
C VAL A 52 6.48 1.75 0.84
N THR A 53 5.67 0.72 1.05
CA THR A 53 5.97 -0.36 1.99
C THR A 53 5.30 -1.65 1.53
N VAL A 54 5.98 -2.77 1.78
CA VAL A 54 5.43 -4.12 1.61
C VAL A 54 5.52 -4.81 2.96
N ILE A 55 4.37 -5.26 3.45
CA ILE A 55 4.26 -6.08 4.66
C ILE A 55 3.96 -7.50 4.20
N GLU A 56 4.88 -8.40 4.49
CA GLU A 56 4.67 -9.82 4.23
C GLU A 56 3.85 -10.40 5.39
N ARG A 57 2.78 -11.15 5.09
CA ARG A 57 2.24 -12.07 6.08
C ARG A 57 3.25 -13.20 6.24
N ARG A 58 4.03 -13.14 7.31
CA ARG A 58 4.68 -14.35 7.81
C ARG A 58 3.60 -15.15 8.55
N GLY A 59 3.29 -16.33 8.01
CA GLY A 59 2.58 -17.37 8.75
C GLY A 59 3.41 -17.87 9.91
#